data_AF-A0A7G7XDU5-F1
#
_entry.id   AF-A0A7G7XDU5-F1
#
_cell.length_a   1.000
_cell.length_b   1.000
_cell.length_c   1.000
_cell.angle_alpha   90.00
_cell.angle_beta   90.00
_cell.angle_gamma   90.00
#
_symmetry.space_group_name_H-M   'P 1'
#
loop_
_entity.id
_entity.type
_entity.pdbx_description
1 polymer ?
#
loop_
_entity_poly.entity_id
_entity_poly.type
_entity_poly.pdbx_seq_one_letter_code
_entity_poly.pdbx_strand_id
1 'polypeptide(L)'
;MNPPEIDFFPDFITDPQRLFNHLKHDVQWDERMRARKTASFGAPYDYSQITYPAVPMPEALEQLCGPIEQLLGFRPNNCLLNFYPDGQSSMGFHSDANEQLVEGTGVVIVSLGHARAMVFRHKESGATFDYSLASGSLLHMSDELQKHWLHAIPKAPDAGERISLSFRQLKTA
;
A
#
# COMPACT_ATOMS: atom_id res chain seq x y z
N MET A 1 -0.08 25.43 -7.61
CA MET A 1 -0.12 24.60 -6.39
C MET A 1 0.87 23.48 -6.59
N ASN A 2 1.63 23.12 -5.57
CA ASN A 2 2.65 22.10 -5.70
C ASN A 2 2.00 20.70 -5.69
N PRO A 3 2.58 19.72 -6.40
CA PRO A 3 2.16 18.33 -6.31
C PRO A 3 2.32 17.82 -4.86
N PRO A 4 1.66 16.70 -4.49
CA PRO A 4 1.93 16.06 -3.21
C PRO A 4 3.41 15.67 -3.10
N GLU A 5 4.00 15.91 -1.93
CA GLU A 5 5.37 15.49 -1.63
C GLU A 5 5.39 13.99 -1.35
N ILE A 6 5.91 13.23 -2.31
CA ILE A 6 6.02 11.77 -2.27
C ILE A 6 7.45 11.35 -2.64
N ASP A 7 7.89 10.21 -2.12
CA ASP A 7 9.07 9.53 -2.66
C ASP A 7 8.60 8.38 -3.55
N PHE A 8 9.09 8.33 -4.79
CA PHE A 8 8.67 7.34 -5.78
C PHE A 8 9.88 6.68 -6.45
N PHE A 9 9.89 5.35 -6.44
CA PHE A 9 10.97 4.52 -6.96
C PHE A 9 10.37 3.51 -7.93
N PRO A 10 10.48 3.73 -9.25
CA PRO A 10 9.78 2.91 -10.26
C PRO A 10 10.27 1.45 -10.31
N ASP A 11 11.54 1.21 -9.96
CA ASP A 11 12.23 -0.08 -10.14
C ASP A 11 12.72 -0.65 -8.80
N PHE A 12 11.87 -0.64 -7.77
CA PHE A 12 12.23 -1.10 -6.42
C PHE A 12 12.39 -2.63 -6.33
N ILE A 13 11.53 -3.39 -7.02
CA ILE A 13 11.59 -4.86 -7.04
C ILE A 13 12.20 -5.36 -8.34
N THR A 14 13.21 -6.22 -8.25
CA THR A 14 13.89 -6.80 -9.42
C THR A 14 13.03 -7.81 -10.19
N ASP A 15 12.27 -8.67 -9.51
CA ASP A 15 11.38 -9.66 -10.13
C ASP A 15 9.96 -9.58 -9.53
N PRO A 16 9.18 -8.55 -9.92
CA PRO A 16 7.87 -8.34 -9.33
C PRO A 16 6.85 -9.40 -9.77
N GLN A 17 7.05 -10.06 -10.92
CA GLN A 17 6.13 -11.08 -11.42
C GLN A 17 6.21 -12.36 -10.58
N ARG A 18 7.43 -12.79 -10.19
CA ARG A 18 7.60 -13.93 -9.29
C ARG A 18 6.97 -13.68 -7.94
N LEU A 19 7.20 -12.49 -7.36
CA LEU A 19 6.60 -12.12 -6.08
C LEU A 19 5.07 -12.05 -6.17
N PHE A 20 4.53 -11.45 -7.23
CA PHE A 20 3.09 -11.43 -7.49
C PHE A 20 2.50 -12.84 -7.52
N ASN A 21 3.09 -13.75 -8.30
CA ASN A 21 2.61 -15.11 -8.44
C ASN A 21 2.65 -15.86 -7.10
N HIS A 22 3.75 -15.74 -6.35
CA HIS A 22 3.88 -16.38 -5.04
C HIS A 22 2.80 -15.88 -4.07
N LEU A 23 2.66 -14.57 -3.90
CA LEU A 23 1.68 -14.00 -2.97
C LEU A 23 0.23 -14.31 -3.40
N LYS A 24 -0.07 -14.27 -4.70
CA LYS A 24 -1.41 -14.59 -5.20
C LYS A 24 -1.86 -16.00 -4.82
N HIS A 25 -0.97 -16.99 -4.90
CA HIS A 25 -1.30 -18.40 -4.65
C HIS A 25 -1.22 -18.79 -3.17
N ASP A 26 -0.23 -18.26 -2.43
CA ASP A 26 0.12 -18.78 -1.11
C ASP A 26 -0.52 -18.00 0.04
N VAL A 27 -0.98 -16.77 -0.21
CA VAL A 27 -1.69 -15.96 0.79
C VAL A 27 -3.12 -16.48 0.98
N GLN A 28 -3.49 -16.72 2.24
CA GLN A 28 -4.88 -16.92 2.63
C GLN A 28 -5.61 -15.56 2.63
N TRP A 29 -6.41 -15.33 1.60
CA TRP A 29 -7.10 -14.06 1.39
C TRP A 29 -8.39 -13.96 2.21
N ASP A 30 -8.57 -12.82 2.87
CA ASP A 30 -9.83 -12.38 3.45
C ASP A 30 -10.71 -11.75 2.36
N GLU A 31 -11.92 -12.28 2.20
CA GLU A 31 -12.89 -11.89 1.18
C GLU A 31 -14.11 -11.14 1.75
N ARG A 32 -14.07 -10.73 3.02
CA ARG A 32 -15.15 -9.95 3.64
C ARG A 32 -15.37 -8.60 2.94
N MET A 33 -14.34 -8.07 2.29
CA MET A 33 -14.44 -6.87 1.47
C MET A 33 -14.92 -7.21 0.04
N ARG A 34 -16.01 -6.59 -0.40
CA ARG A 34 -16.58 -6.85 -1.74
C ARG A 34 -15.70 -6.37 -2.89
N ALA A 35 -14.97 -5.27 -2.69
CA ALA A 35 -14.28 -4.56 -3.78
C ALA A 35 -12.85 -5.06 -4.03
N ARG A 36 -12.28 -5.88 -3.14
CA ARG A 36 -10.90 -6.40 -3.18
C ARG A 36 -10.72 -7.43 -2.07
N LYS A 37 -9.74 -8.31 -2.18
CA LYS A 37 -9.34 -9.21 -1.10
C LYS A 37 -8.22 -8.61 -0.26
N THR A 38 -8.10 -9.02 1.00
CA THR A 38 -7.11 -8.46 1.92
C THR A 38 -6.40 -9.54 2.73
N ALA A 39 -5.19 -9.24 3.20
CA ALA A 39 -4.49 -10.05 4.19
C ALA A 39 -3.52 -9.14 4.97
N SER A 40 -3.30 -9.37 6.25
CA SER A 40 -2.35 -8.57 7.03
C SER A 40 -1.37 -9.45 7.77
N PHE A 41 -0.11 -9.01 7.81
CA PHE A 41 1.00 -9.69 8.45
C PHE A 41 1.84 -8.69 9.25
N GLY A 42 2.65 -9.22 10.16
CA GLY A 42 3.40 -8.50 11.17
C GLY A 42 2.57 -8.20 12.43
N ALA A 43 2.76 -6.99 12.96
CA ALA A 43 2.01 -6.43 14.07
C ALA A 43 0.50 -6.39 13.77
N PRO A 44 -0.36 -6.52 14.80
CA PRO A 44 -1.82 -6.48 14.62
C PRO A 44 -2.25 -5.13 14.02
N TYR A 45 -3.28 -5.16 13.20
CA TYR A 45 -3.74 -3.96 12.49
C TYR A 45 -5.25 -3.99 12.25
N ASP A 46 -5.90 -2.90 12.62
CA ASP A 46 -7.31 -2.69 12.33
C ASP A 46 -7.47 -1.98 10.99
N TYR A 47 -8.21 -2.60 10.07
CA TYR A 47 -8.45 -2.07 8.74
C TYR A 47 -9.93 -2.09 8.37
N SER A 48 -10.55 -0.92 8.24
CA SER A 48 -11.95 -0.77 7.81
C SER A 48 -12.94 -1.63 8.61
N GLN A 49 -12.85 -1.57 9.94
CA GLN A 49 -13.65 -2.37 10.90
C GLN A 49 -13.32 -3.86 10.93
N ILE A 50 -12.26 -4.28 10.24
CA ILE A 50 -11.72 -5.64 10.32
C ILE A 50 -10.47 -5.62 11.18
N THR A 51 -10.47 -6.39 12.27
CA THR A 51 -9.29 -6.60 13.10
C THR A 51 -8.47 -7.77 12.59
N TYR A 52 -7.20 -7.52 12.28
CA TYR A 52 -6.21 -8.55 11.97
C TYR A 52 -5.30 -8.78 13.19
N PRO A 53 -5.20 -10.01 13.70
CA PRO A 53 -4.26 -10.34 14.77
C PRO A 53 -2.82 -10.27 14.26
N ALA A 54 -1.86 -10.33 15.19
CA ALA A 54 -0.47 -10.50 14.83
C ALA A 54 -0.27 -11.84 14.10
N VAL A 55 0.33 -11.80 12.91
CA VAL A 55 0.66 -12.98 12.11
C VAL A 55 2.07 -12.77 11.57
N PRO A 56 3.02 -13.72 11.71
CA PRO A 56 4.36 -13.53 11.16
C PRO A 56 4.33 -13.17 9.67
N MET A 57 5.16 -12.21 9.26
CA MET A 57 5.35 -11.92 7.85
C MET A 57 5.99 -13.13 7.15
N PRO A 58 5.44 -13.57 6.01
CA PRO A 58 6.12 -14.53 5.15
C PRO A 58 7.50 -13.99 4.73
N GLU A 59 8.45 -14.89 4.49
CA GLU A 59 9.82 -14.52 4.10
C GLU A 59 9.85 -13.54 2.91
N ALA A 60 8.95 -13.75 1.94
CA ALA A 60 8.83 -12.88 0.76
C ALA A 60 8.45 -11.42 1.09
N LEU A 61 7.78 -11.15 2.22
CA LEU A 61 7.51 -9.79 2.72
C LEU A 61 8.65 -9.27 3.60
N GLU A 62 9.21 -10.10 4.49
CA GLU A 62 10.34 -9.71 5.36
C GLU A 62 11.58 -9.29 4.57
N GLN A 63 11.84 -9.94 3.43
CA GLN A 63 12.93 -9.58 2.54
C GLN A 63 12.82 -8.15 1.98
N LEU A 64 11.61 -7.56 1.98
CA LEU A 64 11.40 -6.17 1.54
C LEU A 64 11.64 -5.15 2.67
N CYS A 65 11.53 -5.56 3.94
CA CYS A 65 11.68 -4.65 5.08
C CYS A 65 13.10 -4.06 5.17
N GLY A 66 14.14 -4.83 4.86
CA GLY A 66 15.54 -4.36 4.88
C GLY A 66 15.82 -3.26 3.84
N PRO A 67 15.49 -3.48 2.55
CA PRO A 67 15.59 -2.43 1.53
C PRO A 67 14.75 -1.19 1.83
N ILE A 68 13.53 -1.34 2.39
CA ILE A 68 12.72 -0.19 2.83
C ILE A 68 13.43 0.59 3.94
N GLU A 69 13.99 -0.10 4.92
CA GLU A 69 14.73 0.49 6.03
C GLU A 69 15.98 1.25 5.57
N GLN A 70 16.74 0.68 4.63
CA GLN A 70 17.89 1.37 4.04
C GLN A 70 17.50 2.63 3.26
N LEU A 71 16.34 2.61 2.61
CA LEU A 71 15.88 3.69 1.75
C LEU A 71 15.25 4.84 2.54
N LEU A 72 14.44 4.52 3.55
CA LEU A 72 13.59 5.48 4.26
C LEU A 72 13.99 5.69 5.72
N GLY A 73 14.97 4.94 6.24
CA GLY A 73 15.48 5.09 7.60
C GLY A 73 14.62 4.46 8.69
N PHE A 74 13.58 3.69 8.32
CA PHE A 74 12.74 3.00 9.29
C PHE A 74 12.35 1.60 8.81
N ARG A 75 12.23 0.66 9.75
CA ARG A 75 11.84 -0.72 9.47
C ARG A 75 10.33 -0.91 9.66
N PRO A 76 9.58 -1.33 8.63
CA PRO A 76 8.19 -1.73 8.81
C PRO A 76 8.06 -2.93 9.74
N ASN A 77 6.98 -2.96 10.52
CA ASN A 77 6.60 -4.11 11.35
C ASN A 77 5.19 -4.62 11.02
N ASN A 78 4.47 -4.01 10.09
CA ASN A 78 3.19 -4.47 9.54
C ASN A 78 3.18 -4.35 8.01
N CYS A 79 2.48 -5.27 7.36
CA CYS A 79 2.14 -5.18 5.93
C CYS A 79 0.67 -5.58 5.72
N LEU A 80 -0.12 -4.69 5.12
CA LEU A 80 -1.47 -4.99 4.64
C LEU A 80 -1.43 -5.19 3.12
N LEU A 81 -1.85 -6.36 2.69
CA LEU A 81 -2.04 -6.71 1.29
C LEU A 81 -3.46 -6.34 0.85
N ASN A 82 -3.57 -5.71 -0.31
CA ASN A 82 -4.83 -5.51 -1.03
C ASN A 82 -4.72 -6.14 -2.42
N PHE A 83 -5.51 -7.17 -2.70
CA PHE A 83 -5.59 -7.81 -4.01
C PHE A 83 -6.83 -7.34 -4.77
N TYR A 84 -6.56 -6.66 -5.89
CA TYR A 84 -7.54 -6.18 -6.85
C TYR A 84 -7.60 -7.22 -7.98
N PRO A 85 -8.64 -8.08 -8.04
CA PRO A 85 -8.75 -9.10 -9.08
C PRO A 85 -8.90 -8.52 -10.49
N ASP A 86 -9.36 -7.27 -10.61
CA ASP A 86 -9.63 -6.63 -11.90
C ASP A 86 -9.68 -5.09 -11.80
N GLY A 87 -9.97 -4.49 -12.96
CA GLY A 87 -10.25 -3.07 -13.14
C GLY A 87 -11.47 -2.53 -12.42
N GLN A 88 -12.42 -3.38 -12.04
CA GLN A 88 -13.66 -2.99 -11.36
C GLN A 88 -13.46 -2.81 -9.85
N SER A 89 -12.41 -3.42 -9.32
CA SER A 89 -11.92 -3.27 -7.96
C SER A 89 -11.38 -1.85 -7.75
N SER A 90 -11.74 -1.20 -6.64
CA SER A 90 -11.38 0.20 -6.37
C SER A 90 -11.25 0.52 -4.89
N MET A 91 -10.67 1.68 -4.60
CA MET A 91 -10.59 2.27 -3.27
C MET A 91 -10.88 3.77 -3.40
N GLY A 92 -11.92 4.24 -2.70
CA GLY A 92 -12.33 5.64 -2.75
C GLY A 92 -11.31 6.58 -2.09
N PHE A 93 -11.53 7.88 -2.24
CA PHE A 93 -10.70 8.89 -1.59
C PHE A 93 -10.70 8.74 -0.08
N HIS A 94 -9.51 8.61 0.51
CA HIS A 94 -9.28 8.52 1.94
C HIS A 94 -7.87 9.03 2.29
N SER A 95 -7.59 9.19 3.59
CA SER A 95 -6.22 9.30 4.10
C SER A 95 -5.97 8.07 4.99
N ASP A 96 -4.72 7.61 5.03
CA ASP A 96 -4.35 6.57 5.99
C ASP A 96 -4.43 7.14 7.43
N ALA A 97 -4.90 6.31 8.36
CA ALA A 97 -4.89 6.64 9.79
C ALA A 97 -3.45 6.69 10.30
N ASN A 98 -3.07 7.77 10.99
CA ASN A 98 -1.69 7.99 11.48
C ASN A 98 -1.54 7.75 12.99
N GLU A 99 -2.63 7.54 13.73
CA GLU A 99 -2.61 7.43 15.18
C GLU A 99 -1.78 6.22 15.64
N GLN A 100 -1.86 5.12 14.88
CA GLN A 100 -1.15 3.87 15.16
C GLN A 100 0.27 3.84 14.58
N LEU A 101 0.65 4.78 13.72
CA LEU A 101 1.98 4.84 13.10
C LEU A 101 3.00 5.45 14.05
N VAL A 102 4.25 5.00 13.97
CA VAL A 102 5.39 5.73 14.54
C VAL A 102 5.54 7.06 13.79
N GLU A 103 5.74 8.15 14.53
CA GLU A 103 5.85 9.50 13.96
C GLU A 103 7.00 9.60 12.95
N GLY A 104 6.77 10.27 11.82
CA GLY A 104 7.77 10.43 10.77
C GLY A 104 7.95 9.24 9.82
N THR A 105 7.14 8.18 9.93
CA THR A 105 7.30 6.96 9.10
C THR A 105 6.31 6.86 7.93
N GLY A 106 5.06 7.29 8.11
CA GLY A 106 4.05 7.24 7.04
C GLY A 106 3.70 5.82 6.56
N VAL A 107 3.36 5.71 5.27
CA VAL A 107 2.93 4.46 4.62
C VAL A 107 3.72 4.24 3.34
N VAL A 108 4.23 3.02 3.17
CA VAL A 108 4.98 2.59 1.99
C VAL A 108 4.15 1.60 1.20
N ILE A 109 4.01 1.83 -0.10
CA ILE A 109 3.24 0.99 -1.02
C ILE A 109 4.18 0.41 -2.06
N VAL A 110 4.33 -0.92 -2.06
CA VAL A 110 4.92 -1.67 -3.18
C VAL A 110 3.79 -2.21 -4.05
N SER A 111 3.86 -1.99 -5.35
CA SER A 111 2.83 -2.42 -6.30
C SER A 111 3.31 -3.58 -7.15
N LEU A 112 2.45 -4.58 -7.35
CA LEU A 112 2.74 -5.79 -8.12
C LEU A 112 1.59 -6.09 -9.09
N GLY A 113 1.92 -6.59 -10.28
CA GLY A 113 0.93 -6.92 -11.30
C GLY A 113 0.54 -5.70 -12.15
N HIS A 114 -0.72 -5.64 -12.58
CA HIS A 114 -1.17 -4.61 -13.51
C HIS A 114 -1.04 -3.21 -12.92
N ALA A 115 -0.52 -2.28 -13.73
CA ALA A 115 -0.38 -0.88 -13.33
C ALA A 115 -1.75 -0.24 -13.04
N ARG A 116 -1.81 0.60 -12.01
CA ARG A 116 -2.99 1.40 -11.65
C ARG A 116 -2.58 2.81 -11.26
N ALA A 117 -3.37 3.80 -11.66
CA ALA A 117 -3.21 5.15 -11.17
C ALA A 117 -3.62 5.24 -9.69
N MET A 118 -2.78 5.87 -8.88
CA MET A 118 -3.18 6.43 -7.59
C MET A 118 -3.46 7.91 -7.79
N VAL A 119 -4.69 8.33 -7.49
CA VAL A 119 -5.13 9.72 -7.63
C VAL A 119 -5.13 10.37 -6.27
N PHE A 120 -4.44 11.49 -6.16
CA PHE A 120 -4.40 12.38 -5.01
C PHE A 120 -5.36 13.54 -5.22
N ARG A 121 -6.01 13.98 -4.13
CA ARG A 121 -6.85 15.18 -4.11
C ARG A 121 -6.56 15.99 -2.84
N HIS A 122 -6.15 17.25 -3.02
CA HIS A 122 -5.90 18.16 -1.90
C HIS A 122 -7.22 18.47 -1.19
N LYS A 123 -7.24 18.40 0.14
CA LYS A 123 -8.46 18.50 0.95
C LYS A 123 -9.13 19.87 0.87
N GLU A 124 -8.34 20.95 0.87
CA GLU A 124 -8.87 22.31 0.86
C GLU A 124 -9.16 22.83 -0.55
N SER A 125 -8.15 22.83 -1.41
CA SER A 125 -8.22 23.41 -2.76
C SER A 125 -8.87 22.50 -3.81
N GLY A 126 -9.00 21.20 -3.54
CA GLY A 126 -9.56 20.22 -4.47
C GLY A 126 -8.67 19.85 -5.66
N ALA A 127 -7.44 20.37 -5.75
CA ALA A 127 -6.54 20.01 -6.86
C ALA A 127 -6.20 18.52 -6.85
N THR A 128 -6.07 17.96 -8.05
CA THR A 128 -5.82 16.54 -8.25
C THR A 128 -4.52 16.30 -8.98
N PHE A 129 -3.81 15.26 -8.56
CA PHE A 129 -2.60 14.73 -9.20
C PHE A 129 -2.71 13.22 -9.26
N ASP A 130 -2.10 12.57 -10.24
CA ASP A 130 -2.07 11.11 -10.32
C ASP A 130 -0.68 10.57 -10.61
N TYR A 131 -0.44 9.37 -10.10
CA TYR A 131 0.82 8.65 -10.28
C TYR A 131 0.52 7.21 -10.70
N SER A 132 1.17 6.76 -11.77
CA SER A 132 1.06 5.38 -12.23
C SER A 132 1.90 4.47 -11.34
N LEU A 133 1.26 3.53 -10.64
CA LEU A 133 1.92 2.53 -9.82
C LEU A 133 2.15 1.27 -10.66
N ALA A 134 3.31 1.22 -11.32
CA ALA A 134 3.73 0.08 -12.13
C ALA A 134 4.15 -1.12 -11.26
N SER A 135 4.19 -2.30 -11.88
CA SER A 135 4.68 -3.51 -11.19
C SER A 135 6.15 -3.32 -10.79
N GLY A 136 6.44 -3.54 -9.51
CA GLY A 136 7.77 -3.37 -8.92
C GLY A 136 8.06 -1.97 -8.38
N SER A 137 7.16 -1.01 -8.53
CA SER A 137 7.36 0.34 -7.99
C SER A 137 7.12 0.40 -6.47
N LEU A 138 7.87 1.27 -5.80
CA LEU A 138 7.62 1.71 -4.43
C LEU A 138 7.17 3.17 -4.43
N LEU A 139 6.12 3.47 -3.66
CA LEU A 139 5.66 4.81 -3.34
C LEU A 139 5.67 4.97 -1.82
N HIS A 140 6.31 6.01 -1.29
CA HIS A 140 6.24 6.39 0.11
C HIS A 140 5.40 7.66 0.26
N MET A 141 4.42 7.60 1.16
CA MET A 141 3.58 8.71 1.57
C MET A 141 3.84 9.03 3.03
N SER A 142 4.42 10.20 3.31
CA SER A 142 4.67 10.64 4.69
C SER A 142 3.38 10.82 5.50
N ASP A 143 3.51 10.88 6.81
CA ASP A 143 2.42 11.21 7.73
C ASP A 143 1.87 12.63 7.49
N GLU A 144 2.73 13.58 7.13
CA GLU A 144 2.34 14.95 6.76
C GLU A 144 1.46 14.97 5.50
N LEU A 145 1.76 14.15 4.50
CA LEU A 145 0.94 14.04 3.29
C LEU A 145 -0.51 13.67 3.63
N GLN A 146 -0.71 12.76 4.58
CA GLN A 146 -2.04 12.32 5.00
C GLN A 146 -2.88 13.44 5.61
N LYS A 147 -2.26 14.52 6.10
CA LYS A 147 -2.98 15.68 6.66
C LYS A 147 -3.65 16.50 5.57
N HIS A 148 -2.98 16.72 4.44
CA HIS A 148 -3.43 17.64 3.39
C HIS A 148 -4.05 16.96 2.17
N TRP A 149 -3.75 15.68 1.96
CA TRP A 149 -4.14 14.94 0.75
C TRP A 149 -5.02 13.73 1.08
N LEU A 150 -6.02 13.53 0.22
CA LEU A 150 -6.74 12.26 0.07
C LEU A 150 -6.13 11.50 -1.10
N HIS A 151 -6.18 10.18 -1.08
CA HIS A 151 -5.77 9.34 -2.20
C HIS A 151 -6.79 8.24 -2.51
N ALA A 152 -6.83 7.79 -3.76
CA ALA A 152 -7.77 6.80 -4.27
C ALA A 152 -7.12 5.90 -5.33
N ILE A 153 -7.66 4.69 -5.47
CA ILE A 153 -7.43 3.80 -6.61
C ILE A 153 -8.75 3.70 -7.38
N PRO A 154 -9.00 4.55 -8.40
CA PRO A 154 -10.24 4.54 -9.17
C PRO A 154 -10.34 3.27 -10.01
N LYS A 155 -11.56 2.93 -10.45
CA LYS A 155 -11.79 1.84 -11.41
C LYS A 155 -11.03 2.11 -12.72
N ALA A 156 -10.51 1.06 -13.33
CA ALA A 156 -9.81 1.09 -14.60
C ALA A 156 -10.21 -0.16 -15.39
N PRO A 157 -11.31 -0.14 -16.16
CA PRO A 157 -11.97 -1.34 -16.71
C PRO A 157 -11.05 -2.32 -17.45
N ASP A 158 -10.01 -1.81 -18.12
CA ASP A 158 -9.06 -2.61 -18.89
C ASP A 158 -7.90 -3.18 -18.04
N ALA A 159 -7.85 -2.85 -16.75
CA ALA A 159 -6.80 -3.31 -15.87
C ALA A 159 -7.01 -4.76 -15.42
N GLY A 160 -5.93 -5.52 -15.47
CA GLY A 160 -5.84 -6.85 -14.88
C GLY A 160 -5.61 -6.83 -13.37
N GLU A 161 -5.13 -7.96 -12.88
CA GLU A 161 -4.90 -8.22 -11.47
C GLU A 161 -3.75 -7.38 -10.89
N ARG A 162 -3.93 -6.85 -9.68
CA ARG A 162 -2.91 -6.06 -8.95
C ARG A 162 -2.89 -6.44 -7.48
N ILE A 163 -1.69 -6.56 -6.90
CA ILE A 163 -1.50 -6.62 -5.45
C ILE A 163 -0.80 -5.33 -4.98
N SER A 164 -1.35 -4.71 -3.95
CA SER A 164 -0.73 -3.60 -3.20
C SER A 164 -0.19 -4.15 -1.89
N LEU A 165 1.10 -3.94 -1.61
CA LEU A 165 1.73 -4.23 -0.32
C LEU A 165 1.90 -2.92 0.45
N SER A 166 1.06 -2.67 1.45
CA SER A 166 1.10 -1.45 2.25
C SER A 166 1.84 -1.70 3.57
N PHE A 167 3.11 -1.33 3.61
CA PHE A 167 3.99 -1.44 4.76
C PHE A 167 3.87 -0.24 5.71
N ARG A 168 3.93 -0.51 7.01
CA ARG A 168 3.83 0.47 8.10
C ARG A 168 4.78 0.12 9.22
N GLN A 169 5.28 1.13 9.93
CA GLN A 169 5.84 0.94 11.26
C GLN A 169 4.82 1.38 12.30
N LEU A 170 4.18 0.40 12.94
CA LEU A 170 3.18 0.62 13.98
C LEU A 170 3.84 0.81 15.35
N LYS A 171 3.25 1.65 16.19
CA LYS A 171 3.60 1.78 17.61
C LYS A 171 3.34 0.44 18.28
N THR A 172 4.37 -0.13 18.90
CA THR A 172 4.21 -1.29 19.80
C THR A 172 3.80 -0.80 21.18
N ALA A 173 2.86 -1.48 21.82
CA ALA A 173 2.51 -1.26 23.22
C ALA A 173 3.67 -1.61 24.17
#